data_AF-A0A927XZ39-F1
#
_entry.id   AF-A0A927XZ39-F1
#
_cell.length_a   1.000
_cell.length_b   1.000
_cell.length_c   1.000
_cell.angle_alpha   90.00
_cell.angle_beta   90.00
_cell.angle_gamma   90.00
#
_symmetry.space_group_name_H-M   'P 1'
#
loop_
_entity.id
_entity.type
_entity.pdbx_description
1 polymer ?
#
loop_
_entity_poly.entity_id
_entity_poly.type
_entity_poly.pdbx_seq_one_letter_code
_entity_poly.pdbx_strand_id
1 'polypeptide(L)'
;MTQTAAIHPRGGWQPEETDLLFGAIRTAAESGTPLRDVFMQVGQQLNRKPNSIRNYYYACIKERPELAPGKTTFRAFDREELHLLLRDVLMARGRGESVRACVTRRAGGDRSAMLRYQNKYRSILKNHPEMLLEVAKELRSEGLPCPVQVAACRRYTAPEGQQSGMMLPEGWHREPGAAAVVEGLDMLLRRLEAQAAALREREEARSMQPPQLPEAAAPGGGAAGASVPYEKWLKTRQEADRLRVEVDLLKIALEEAEKGAQMAGTAAEPAVGESE
;
A
#
# COMPACT_ATOMS: atom_id res chain seq x y z
N MET A 1 -24.39 25.66 10.40
CA MET A 1 -22.93 25.86 10.31
C MET A 1 -22.36 24.71 9.50
N THR A 2 -22.12 24.92 8.21
CA THR A 2 -21.64 23.91 7.27
C THR A 2 -20.11 23.82 7.38
N GLN A 3 -19.61 22.66 7.80
CA GLN A 3 -18.19 22.39 7.99
C GLN A 3 -17.53 22.20 6.62
N THR A 4 -16.68 23.15 6.22
CA THR A 4 -15.95 23.14 4.95
C THR A 4 -14.98 21.97 4.94
N ALA A 5 -15.18 21.02 4.02
CA ALA A 5 -14.28 19.88 3.84
C ALA A 5 -12.90 20.38 3.35
N ALA A 6 -11.90 20.31 4.23
CA ALA A 6 -10.52 20.66 3.88
C ALA A 6 -9.97 19.66 2.87
N ILE A 7 -9.89 20.07 1.61
CA ILE A 7 -9.12 19.37 0.58
C ILE A 7 -7.65 19.55 0.94
N HIS A 8 -6.99 18.47 1.33
CA HIS A 8 -5.59 18.52 1.76
C HIS A 8 -4.66 18.50 0.54
N PRO A 9 -3.88 19.57 0.30
CA PRO A 9 -2.76 19.50 -0.62
C PRO A 9 -1.71 18.52 -0.07
N ARG A 10 -0.67 18.19 -0.82
CA ARG A 10 0.41 17.27 -0.40
C ARG A 10 1.29 17.82 0.76
N GLY A 11 0.70 18.53 1.72
CA GLY A 11 1.31 19.03 2.95
C GLY A 11 1.11 18.07 4.12
N GLY A 12 2.03 18.10 5.08
CA GLY A 12 2.08 17.20 6.23
C GLY A 12 0.88 17.29 7.18
N TRP A 13 1.05 16.69 8.36
CA TRP A 13 0.04 16.65 9.43
C TRP A 13 -0.11 18.01 10.09
N GLN A 14 -1.34 18.51 10.18
CA GLN A 14 -1.63 19.74 10.89
C GLN A 14 -1.77 19.49 12.41
N PRO A 15 -1.47 20.47 13.27
CA PRO A 15 -1.66 20.36 14.71
C PRO A 15 -3.09 19.97 15.10
N GLU A 16 -4.09 20.55 14.44
CA GLU A 16 -5.52 20.31 14.71
C GLU A 16 -5.93 18.86 14.40
N GLU A 17 -5.37 18.29 13.31
CA GLU A 17 -5.57 16.88 12.95
C GLU A 17 -4.94 15.94 13.98
N THR A 18 -3.81 16.36 14.54
CA THR A 18 -3.05 15.62 15.56
C THR A 18 -3.84 15.60 16.87
N ASP A 19 -4.35 16.76 17.30
CA ASP A 19 -5.15 16.89 18.51
C ASP A 19 -6.45 16.10 18.41
N LEU A 20 -7.12 16.13 17.26
CA LEU A 20 -8.32 15.33 16.99
C LEU A 20 -8.02 13.82 17.08
N LEU A 21 -6.94 13.36 16.46
CA LEU A 21 -6.54 11.95 16.50
C LEU A 21 -6.26 11.47 17.93
N PHE A 22 -5.41 12.19 18.67
CA PHE A 22 -5.04 11.80 20.03
C PHE A 22 -6.20 11.99 21.03
N GLY A 23 -7.09 12.97 20.80
CA GLY A 23 -8.34 13.11 21.53
C GLY A 23 -9.23 11.88 21.36
N ALA A 24 -9.50 11.47 20.12
CA ALA A 24 -10.31 10.29 19.81
C ALA A 24 -9.71 8.99 20.38
N ILE A 25 -8.37 8.86 20.40
CA ILE A 25 -7.69 7.71 20.99
C ILE A 25 -7.83 7.68 22.51
N ARG A 26 -7.77 8.83 23.20
CA ARG A 26 -8.00 8.89 24.65
C ARG A 26 -9.42 8.46 25.01
N THR A 27 -10.42 8.98 24.30
CA THR A 27 -11.82 8.56 24.47
C THR A 27 -12.01 7.08 24.16
N ALA A 28 -11.31 6.54 23.15
CA ALA A 28 -11.34 5.12 22.85
C ALA A 28 -10.69 4.25 23.92
N ALA A 29 -9.62 4.72 24.55
CA ALA A 29 -8.96 4.02 25.66
C ALA A 29 -9.87 3.91 26.89
N GLU A 30 -10.65 4.96 27.17
CA GLU A 30 -11.64 4.97 28.27
C GLU A 30 -12.88 4.11 27.97
N SER A 31 -13.35 4.13 26.71
CA SER A 31 -14.54 3.37 26.28
C SER A 31 -14.24 1.91 25.87
N GLY A 32 -12.97 1.51 25.79
CA GLY A 32 -12.57 0.18 25.31
C GLY A 32 -12.73 -0.03 23.80
N THR A 33 -12.94 1.04 23.03
CA THR A 33 -13.09 0.96 21.56
C THR A 33 -11.76 0.56 20.91
N PRO A 34 -11.73 -0.39 19.97
CA PRO A 34 -10.47 -0.81 19.34
C PRO A 34 -9.90 0.29 18.44
N LEU A 35 -8.57 0.49 18.50
CA LEU A 35 -7.85 1.51 17.71
C LEU A 35 -8.14 1.46 16.21
N ARG A 36 -8.46 0.28 15.67
CA ARG A 36 -8.86 0.12 14.26
C ARG A 36 -10.06 1.01 13.93
N ASP A 37 -11.07 1.01 14.79
CA ASP A 37 -12.33 1.72 14.54
C ASP A 37 -12.12 3.22 14.69
N VAL A 38 -11.30 3.63 15.65
CA VAL A 38 -10.84 5.02 15.80
C VAL A 38 -10.16 5.51 14.52
N PHE A 39 -9.23 4.73 13.95
CA PHE A 39 -8.56 5.12 12.71
C PHE A 39 -9.51 5.19 11.51
N MET A 40 -10.57 4.39 11.48
CA MET A 40 -11.60 4.49 10.43
C MET A 40 -12.44 5.75 10.60
N GLN A 41 -12.91 6.05 11.82
CA GLN A 41 -13.71 7.24 12.13
C GLN A 41 -12.92 8.53 11.89
N VAL A 42 -11.71 8.63 12.43
CA VAL A 42 -10.83 9.79 12.21
C VAL A 42 -10.45 9.91 10.74
N GLY A 43 -10.23 8.78 10.05
CA GLY A 43 -9.99 8.77 8.60
C GLY A 43 -11.15 9.35 7.80
N GLN A 44 -12.39 9.01 8.17
CA GLN A 44 -13.59 9.58 7.54
C GLN A 44 -13.72 11.09 7.81
N GLN A 45 -13.51 11.52 9.06
CA GLN A 45 -13.61 12.94 9.45
C GLN A 45 -12.55 13.82 8.77
N LEU A 46 -11.30 13.34 8.70
CA LEU A 46 -10.19 14.07 8.08
C LEU A 46 -10.10 13.86 6.57
N ASN A 47 -11.02 13.08 5.97
CA ASN A 47 -10.96 12.63 4.58
C ASN A 47 -9.58 12.04 4.19
N ARG A 48 -8.99 11.27 5.12
CA ARG A 48 -7.70 10.59 4.96
C ARG A 48 -7.88 9.08 5.02
N LYS A 49 -7.03 8.34 4.30
CA LYS A 49 -7.05 6.88 4.34
C LYS A 49 -6.75 6.40 5.77
N PRO A 50 -7.50 5.43 6.34
CA PRO A 50 -7.25 4.91 7.70
C PRO A 50 -5.82 4.40 7.90
N ASN A 51 -5.20 3.85 6.85
CA ASN A 51 -3.80 3.42 6.90
C ASN A 51 -2.82 4.61 7.07
N SER A 52 -3.13 5.77 6.51
CA SER A 52 -2.33 6.99 6.73
C SER A 52 -2.44 7.46 8.17
N ILE A 53 -3.66 7.45 8.74
CA ILE A 53 -3.89 7.79 10.15
C ILE A 53 -3.09 6.86 11.06
N ARG A 54 -3.25 5.55 10.84
CA ARG A 54 -2.50 4.51 11.55
C ARG A 54 -0.98 4.73 11.47
N ASN A 55 -0.45 4.97 10.27
CA ASN A 55 0.99 5.13 10.06
C ASN A 55 1.53 6.34 10.84
N TYR A 56 0.80 7.45 10.82
CA TYR A 56 1.16 8.64 11.57
C TYR A 56 1.11 8.41 13.07
N TYR A 57 0.02 7.82 13.58
CA TYR A 57 -0.09 7.46 14.99
C TYR A 57 1.13 6.66 15.48
N TYR A 58 1.51 5.59 14.78
CA TYR A 58 2.66 4.78 15.19
C TYR A 58 4.00 5.52 15.01
N ALA A 59 4.11 6.47 14.07
CA ALA A 59 5.28 7.33 13.97
C ALA A 59 5.41 8.22 15.21
N CYS A 60 4.30 8.85 15.65
CA CYS A 60 4.26 9.64 16.87
C CYS A 60 4.57 8.80 18.12
N ILE A 61 4.01 7.60 18.26
CA ILE A 61 4.33 6.68 19.38
C ILE A 61 5.81 6.28 19.38
N LYS A 62 6.42 6.11 18.20
CA LYS A 62 7.84 5.77 18.10
C LYS A 62 8.74 6.93 18.56
N GLU A 63 8.36 8.16 18.27
CA GLU A 63 9.09 9.36 18.71
C GLU A 63 8.81 9.71 20.18
N ARG A 64 7.60 9.43 20.66
CA ARG A 64 7.09 9.75 22.00
C ARG A 64 6.36 8.54 22.62
N PRO A 65 7.11 7.57 23.18
CA PRO A 65 6.55 6.34 23.74
C PRO A 65 5.54 6.55 24.88
N GLU A 66 5.62 7.69 25.57
CA GLU A 66 4.72 8.11 26.65
C GLU A 66 3.25 8.27 26.21
N LEU A 67 3.00 8.39 24.90
CA LEU A 67 1.66 8.53 24.33
C LEU A 67 0.96 7.17 24.08
N ALA A 68 1.63 6.04 24.34
CA ALA A 68 1.12 4.71 24.02
C ALA A 68 0.11 4.20 25.07
N PRO A 69 -1.17 3.95 24.71
CA PRO A 69 -2.10 3.25 25.57
C PRO A 69 -1.74 1.76 25.59
N GLY A 70 -1.45 1.21 26.79
CA GLY A 70 -1.52 -0.21 27.15
C GLY A 70 -0.79 -1.24 26.26
N LYS A 71 0.12 -2.01 26.85
CA LYS A 71 0.96 -3.00 26.15
C LYS A 71 0.11 -4.15 25.56
N THR A 72 0.11 -4.29 24.24
CA THR A 72 -0.46 -5.45 23.54
C THR A 72 0.34 -6.73 23.84
N THR A 73 -0.31 -7.89 23.86
CA THR A 73 0.31 -9.19 24.11
C THR A 73 1.27 -9.56 22.97
N PHE A 74 2.53 -9.18 23.13
CA PHE A 74 3.59 -9.43 22.15
C PHE A 74 4.10 -10.87 22.27
N ARG A 75 3.92 -11.67 21.21
CA ARG A 75 4.59 -12.97 21.06
C ARG A 75 5.87 -12.83 20.23
N ALA A 76 7.01 -12.98 20.89
CA ALA A 76 8.31 -13.00 20.23
C ALA A 76 8.41 -14.15 19.21
N PHE A 77 9.34 -14.02 18.25
CA PHE A 77 9.71 -15.13 17.39
C PHE A 77 10.69 -16.03 18.13
N ASP A 78 10.43 -17.33 18.06
CA ASP A 78 11.43 -18.32 18.45
C ASP A 78 12.55 -18.43 17.41
N ARG A 79 13.71 -18.95 17.80
CA ARG A 79 14.87 -19.10 16.90
C ARG A 79 14.53 -20.06 15.76
N GLU A 80 13.94 -21.20 16.07
CA GLU A 80 13.52 -22.23 15.11
C GLU A 80 12.41 -21.70 14.21
N GLU A 81 11.40 -21.01 14.79
CA GLU A 81 10.32 -20.39 14.02
C GLU A 81 10.86 -19.37 13.01
N LEU A 82 11.82 -18.56 13.43
CA LEU A 82 12.47 -17.57 12.58
C LEU A 82 13.28 -18.24 11.47
N HIS A 83 14.10 -19.23 11.80
CA HIS A 83 14.93 -19.96 10.84
C HIS A 83 14.08 -20.62 9.74
N LEU A 84 13.01 -21.31 10.13
CA LEU A 84 12.05 -21.91 9.19
C LEU A 84 11.36 -20.85 8.31
N LEU A 85 11.02 -19.69 8.87
CA LEU A 85 10.46 -18.58 8.10
C LEU A 85 11.46 -18.08 7.05
N LEU A 86 12.73 -17.87 7.43
CA LEU A 86 13.76 -17.38 6.52
C LEU A 86 14.03 -18.40 5.40
N ARG A 87 14.12 -19.70 5.73
CA ARG A 87 14.28 -20.78 4.75
C ARG A 87 13.17 -20.77 3.72
N ASP A 88 11.91 -20.76 4.17
CA ASP A 88 10.75 -20.73 3.27
C ASP A 88 10.76 -19.52 2.35
N VAL A 89 11.06 -18.34 2.88
CA VAL A 89 11.07 -17.10 2.10
C VAL A 89 12.20 -17.11 1.07
N LEU A 90 13.39 -17.58 1.43
CA LEU A 90 14.52 -17.67 0.50
C LEU A 90 14.27 -18.73 -0.57
N MET A 91 13.74 -19.90 -0.21
CA MET A 91 13.39 -20.92 -1.20
C MET A 91 12.29 -20.46 -2.15
N ALA A 92 11.26 -19.79 -1.63
CA ALA A 92 10.20 -19.18 -2.45
C ALA A 92 10.78 -18.16 -3.43
N ARG A 93 11.64 -17.24 -2.95
CA ARG A 93 12.31 -16.27 -3.80
C ARG A 93 13.22 -16.92 -4.85
N GLY A 94 13.91 -18.00 -4.51
CA GLY A 94 14.73 -18.78 -5.44
C GLY A 94 13.89 -19.42 -6.57
N ARG A 95 12.62 -19.69 -6.31
CA ARG A 95 11.63 -20.17 -7.29
C ARG A 95 10.88 -19.05 -8.03
N GLY A 96 11.24 -17.79 -7.80
CA GLY A 96 10.55 -16.64 -8.41
C GLY A 96 9.24 -16.23 -7.71
N GLU A 97 8.90 -16.84 -6.56
CA GLU A 97 7.73 -16.46 -5.78
C GLU A 97 8.00 -15.18 -4.96
N SER A 98 7.02 -14.28 -4.91
CA SER A 98 7.12 -13.08 -4.09
C SER A 98 7.06 -13.40 -2.59
N VAL A 99 7.79 -12.63 -1.78
CA VAL A 99 7.76 -12.76 -0.31
C VAL A 99 6.33 -12.72 0.23
N ARG A 100 5.48 -11.84 -0.32
CA ARG A 100 4.09 -11.69 0.10
C ARG A 100 3.27 -12.96 -0.15
N ALA A 101 3.43 -13.59 -1.31
CA ALA A 101 2.75 -14.84 -1.63
C ALA A 101 3.18 -15.95 -0.65
N CYS A 102 4.50 -16.08 -0.41
CA CYS A 102 5.06 -17.06 0.51
C CYS A 102 4.50 -16.91 1.94
N VAL A 103 4.55 -15.70 2.52
CA VAL A 103 4.04 -15.47 3.89
C VAL A 103 2.53 -15.59 4.00
N THR A 104 1.79 -15.32 2.91
CA THR A 104 0.33 -15.51 2.86
C THR A 104 -0.01 -16.99 2.89
N ARG A 105 0.70 -17.80 2.07
CA ARG A 105 0.56 -19.27 2.07
C ARG A 105 0.93 -19.84 3.44
N ARG A 106 2.07 -19.42 4.02
CA ARG A 106 2.55 -19.90 5.33
C ARG A 106 1.58 -19.56 6.47
N ALA A 107 0.88 -18.44 6.37
CA ALA A 107 -0.10 -18.03 7.38
C ALA A 107 -1.46 -18.74 7.27
N GLY A 108 -1.72 -19.54 6.23
CA GLY A 108 -2.95 -20.32 6.12
C GLY A 108 -4.24 -19.49 6.11
N GLY A 109 -4.16 -18.22 5.70
CA GLY A 109 -5.30 -17.28 5.73
C GLY A 109 -5.36 -16.39 6.97
N ASP A 110 -4.55 -16.62 8.01
CA ASP A 110 -4.46 -15.70 9.14
C ASP A 110 -3.71 -14.41 8.75
N ARG A 111 -4.46 -13.32 8.65
CA ARG A 111 -3.94 -11.99 8.31
C ARG A 111 -2.95 -11.47 9.36
N SER A 112 -3.16 -11.79 10.64
CA SER A 112 -2.30 -11.34 11.73
C SER A 112 -0.95 -12.06 11.70
N ALA A 113 -0.95 -13.38 11.54
CA ALA A 113 0.28 -14.17 11.33
C ALA A 113 1.03 -13.74 10.06
N MET A 114 0.31 -13.54 8.94
CA MET A 114 0.90 -13.06 7.68
C MET A 114 1.65 -11.73 7.87
N LEU A 115 1.01 -10.76 8.53
CA LEU A 115 1.63 -9.47 8.84
C LEU A 115 2.82 -9.62 9.78
N ARG A 116 2.73 -10.51 10.78
CA ARG A 116 3.82 -10.81 11.71
C ARG A 116 5.04 -11.37 10.95
N TYR A 117 4.85 -12.34 10.06
CA TYR A 117 5.92 -12.90 9.23
C TYR A 117 6.54 -11.86 8.29
N GLN A 118 5.69 -11.07 7.61
CA GLN A 118 6.15 -10.01 6.72
C GLN A 118 6.98 -8.96 7.48
N ASN A 119 6.50 -8.49 8.63
CA ASN A 119 7.18 -7.50 9.45
C ASN A 119 8.51 -8.04 9.99
N LYS A 120 8.54 -9.30 10.42
CA LYS A 120 9.77 -9.94 10.89
C LYS A 120 10.81 -10.03 9.79
N TYR A 121 10.44 -10.53 8.60
CA TYR A 121 11.36 -10.61 7.47
C TYR A 121 11.91 -9.23 7.06
N ARG A 122 11.06 -8.19 7.04
CA ARG A 122 11.49 -6.80 6.79
C ARG A 122 12.46 -6.30 7.86
N SER A 123 12.22 -6.62 9.13
CA SER A 123 13.12 -6.24 10.22
C SER A 123 14.49 -6.92 10.09
N ILE A 124 14.53 -8.20 9.72
CA ILE A 124 15.79 -8.93 9.50
C ILE A 124 16.54 -8.35 8.30
N LEU A 125 15.85 -8.09 7.18
CA LEU A 125 16.46 -7.45 6.01
C LEU A 125 17.14 -6.12 6.34
N LYS A 126 16.58 -5.34 7.28
CA LYS A 126 17.13 -4.04 7.66
C LYS A 126 18.22 -4.13 8.72
N ASN A 127 18.00 -4.92 9.77
CA ASN A 127 18.81 -4.85 10.99
C ASN A 127 19.78 -6.03 11.13
N HIS A 128 19.48 -7.18 10.52
CA HIS A 128 20.22 -8.42 10.70
C HIS A 128 20.38 -9.22 9.39
N PRO A 129 20.98 -8.63 8.34
CA PRO A 129 21.16 -9.31 7.06
C PRO A 129 22.05 -10.56 7.16
N GLU A 130 22.92 -10.66 8.17
CA GLU A 130 23.79 -11.80 8.44
C GLU A 130 23.01 -13.12 8.58
N MET A 131 21.88 -13.11 9.29
CA MET A 131 21.04 -14.31 9.44
C MET A 131 20.48 -14.80 8.11
N LEU A 132 20.19 -13.89 7.17
CA LEU A 132 19.72 -14.29 5.85
C LEU A 132 20.85 -14.94 5.04
N LEU A 133 22.09 -14.47 5.20
CA LEU A 133 23.25 -15.01 4.52
C LEU A 133 23.61 -16.40 5.06
N GLU A 134 23.52 -16.61 6.37
CA GLU A 134 23.71 -17.92 7.00
C GLU A 134 22.71 -18.95 6.47
N VAL A 135 21.42 -18.62 6.51
CA VAL A 135 20.36 -19.49 5.97
C VAL A 135 20.54 -19.73 4.47
N ALA A 136 20.97 -18.71 3.71
CA ALA A 136 21.26 -18.88 2.28
C ALA A 136 22.44 -19.83 2.03
N LYS A 137 23.47 -19.81 2.89
CA LYS A 137 24.61 -20.72 2.80
C LYS A 137 24.18 -22.16 3.06
N GLU A 138 23.37 -22.39 4.08
CA GLU A 138 22.77 -23.71 4.38
C GLU A 138 21.98 -24.24 3.18
N LEU A 139 21.05 -23.44 2.66
CA LEU A 139 20.24 -23.82 1.49
C LEU A 139 21.10 -24.17 0.27
N ARG A 140 22.17 -23.41 0.02
CA ARG A 140 23.10 -23.69 -1.08
C ARG A 140 23.89 -24.98 -0.85
N SER A 141 24.31 -25.25 0.37
CA SER A 141 25.00 -26.51 0.71
C SER A 141 24.10 -27.73 0.57
N GLU A 142 22.79 -27.56 0.79
CA GLU A 142 21.77 -28.59 0.59
C GLU A 142 21.30 -28.71 -0.88
N GLY A 143 21.79 -27.85 -1.78
CA GLY A 143 21.34 -27.82 -3.18
C GLY A 143 19.92 -27.30 -3.39
N LEU A 144 19.36 -26.59 -2.39
CA LEU A 144 18.00 -26.05 -2.46
C LEU A 144 17.95 -24.70 -3.19
N PRO A 145 16.79 -24.34 -3.79
CA PRO A 145 16.64 -23.05 -4.47
C PRO A 145 16.92 -21.89 -3.52
N CYS A 146 17.80 -20.97 -3.93
CA CYS A 146 18.12 -19.76 -3.18
C CYS A 146 18.38 -18.62 -4.17
N PRO A 147 17.86 -17.40 -3.93
CA PRO A 147 18.16 -16.27 -4.78
C PRO A 147 19.65 -15.92 -4.71
N VAL A 148 20.19 -15.45 -5.84
CA VAL A 148 21.58 -14.95 -5.92
C VAL A 148 21.76 -13.76 -4.97
N GLN A 149 20.82 -12.80 -5.03
CA GLN A 149 20.80 -11.62 -4.16
C GLN A 149 19.85 -11.80 -2.97
N VAL A 150 20.43 -12.14 -1.83
CA VAL A 150 19.70 -12.49 -0.61
C VAL A 150 19.26 -11.24 0.16
N ALA A 151 20.20 -10.33 0.45
CA ALA A 151 19.99 -9.16 1.31
C ALA A 151 19.72 -7.84 0.55
N ALA A 152 19.36 -7.89 -0.74
CA ALA A 152 19.07 -6.69 -1.50
C ALA A 152 17.80 -5.99 -0.98
N CYS A 153 17.98 -4.94 -0.17
CA CYS A 153 16.92 -4.00 0.12
C CYS A 153 16.64 -3.20 -1.16
N ARG A 154 15.42 -3.30 -1.73
CA ARG A 154 14.96 -2.26 -2.66
C ARG A 154 14.99 -0.96 -1.86
N ARG A 155 15.96 -0.09 -2.17
CA ARG A 155 15.97 1.30 -1.69
C ARG A 155 14.75 1.98 -2.30
N TYR A 156 13.65 2.00 -1.57
CA TYR A 156 12.59 2.96 -1.82
C TYR A 156 13.15 4.30 -1.34
N THR A 157 13.63 5.10 -2.31
CA THR A 157 14.13 6.47 -2.18
C THR A 157 15.27 6.65 -1.17
N ALA A 158 16.51 6.66 -1.67
CA ALA A 158 17.53 7.48 -1.00
C ALA A 158 17.06 8.95 -1.11
N PRO A 159 17.18 9.77 -0.05
CA PRO A 159 16.95 11.20 -0.18
C PRO A 159 17.89 11.74 -1.26
N GLU A 160 17.32 12.43 -2.25
CA GLU A 160 18.05 13.17 -3.27
C GLU A 160 19.07 14.07 -2.54
N GLY A 161 20.36 13.75 -2.66
CA GLY A 161 21.41 14.53 -2.00
C GLY A 161 22.60 13.72 -1.49
N GLN A 162 22.47 12.41 -1.28
CA GLN A 162 23.65 11.59 -1.02
C GLN A 162 24.22 11.11 -2.34
N GLN A 163 25.19 11.88 -2.86
CA GLN A 163 26.12 11.43 -3.89
C GLN A 163 26.69 10.07 -3.45
N SER A 164 26.08 8.99 -3.92
CA SER A 164 26.78 7.72 -4.02
C SER A 164 27.73 7.92 -5.19
N GLY A 165 28.87 8.55 -4.95
CA GLY A 165 30.02 8.36 -5.82
C GLY A 165 30.17 6.86 -5.96
N MET A 166 30.02 6.36 -7.19
CA MET A 166 30.17 4.95 -7.48
C MET A 166 31.58 4.56 -7.04
N MET A 167 31.69 3.95 -5.85
CA MET A 167 32.99 3.59 -5.31
C MET A 167 33.60 2.57 -6.27
N LEU A 168 34.72 2.92 -6.88
CA LEU A 168 35.46 2.03 -7.74
C LEU A 168 35.82 0.75 -6.96
N PRO A 169 35.72 -0.44 -7.58
CA PRO A 169 36.21 -1.68 -6.96
C PRO A 169 37.69 -1.54 -6.55
N GLU A 170 38.07 -2.16 -5.43
CA GLU A 170 39.46 -2.16 -4.94
C GLU A 170 40.45 -2.55 -6.06
N GLY A 171 41.46 -1.71 -6.28
CA GLY A 171 42.50 -1.89 -7.31
C GLY A 171 42.35 -1.01 -8.56
N TRP A 172 41.14 -0.53 -8.88
CA TRP A 172 40.91 0.32 -10.07
C TRP A 172 41.44 1.75 -9.91
N HIS A 173 41.75 2.18 -8.69
CA HIS A 173 42.43 3.46 -8.43
C HIS A 173 43.84 3.54 -9.02
N ARG A 174 44.42 2.40 -9.40
CA ARG A 174 45.79 2.30 -9.91
C ARG A 174 45.86 2.36 -11.45
N GLU A 175 44.72 2.25 -12.13
CA GLU A 175 44.62 2.30 -13.59
C GLU A 175 44.48 3.76 -14.09
N PRO A 176 45.44 4.29 -14.85
CA PRO A 176 45.33 5.63 -15.40
C PRO A 176 44.13 5.69 -16.36
N GLY A 177 43.16 6.55 -16.05
CA GLY A 177 41.95 6.75 -16.85
C GLY A 177 40.70 6.03 -16.32
N ALA A 178 40.80 5.14 -15.34
CA ALA A 178 39.64 4.48 -14.74
C ALA A 178 38.67 5.49 -14.08
N ALA A 179 39.21 6.52 -13.41
CA ALA A 179 38.41 7.60 -12.85
C ALA A 179 37.66 8.38 -13.94
N ALA A 180 38.33 8.71 -15.05
CA ALA A 180 37.72 9.45 -16.16
C ALA A 180 36.61 8.65 -16.86
N VAL A 181 36.76 7.33 -16.97
CA VAL A 181 35.70 6.46 -17.52
C VAL A 181 34.49 6.41 -16.59
N VAL A 182 34.70 6.29 -15.28
CA VAL A 182 33.58 6.28 -14.32
C VAL A 182 32.89 7.63 -14.22
N GLU A 183 33.64 8.73 -14.24
CA GLU A 183 33.07 10.09 -14.33
C GLU A 183 32.27 10.27 -15.63
N GLY A 184 32.79 9.77 -16.75
CA GLY A 184 32.08 9.77 -18.03
C GLY A 184 30.78 8.98 -18.00
N LEU A 185 30.79 7.80 -17.38
CA LEU A 185 29.59 6.97 -17.20
C LEU A 185 28.57 7.61 -16.25
N ASP A 186 29.01 8.19 -15.13
CA ASP A 186 28.14 8.93 -14.19
C ASP A 186 27.47 10.12 -14.90
N MET A 187 28.23 10.87 -15.71
CA MET A 187 27.70 11.99 -16.48
C MET A 187 26.66 11.54 -17.52
N LEU A 188 26.89 10.42 -18.21
CA LEU A 188 25.93 9.86 -19.17
C LEU A 188 24.65 9.38 -18.49
N LEU A 189 24.76 8.73 -17.32
CA LEU A 189 23.60 8.30 -16.53
C LEU A 189 22.76 9.49 -16.08
N ARG A 190 23.38 10.54 -15.53
CA ARG A 190 22.67 11.78 -15.16
C ARG A 190 21.98 12.44 -16.35
N ARG A 191 22.62 12.42 -17.53
CA ARG A 191 22.03 12.95 -18.76
C ARG A 191 20.81 12.14 -19.19
N LEU A 192 20.86 10.81 -19.09
CA LEU A 192 19.72 9.94 -19.39
C LEU A 192 18.57 10.12 -18.40
N GLU A 193 18.87 10.27 -17.11
CA GLU A 193 17.88 10.56 -16.09
C GLU A 193 17.20 11.91 -16.33
N ALA A 194 17.97 12.95 -16.66
CA ALA A 194 17.44 14.27 -17.02
C ALA A 194 16.58 14.22 -18.30
N GLN A 195 16.98 13.44 -19.31
CA GLN A 195 16.18 13.23 -20.52
C GLN A 195 14.87 12.49 -20.19
N ALA A 196 14.92 11.47 -19.35
CA ALA A 196 13.73 10.74 -18.92
C ALA A 196 12.78 11.63 -18.09
N ALA A 197 13.32 12.48 -17.21
CA ALA A 197 12.54 13.47 -16.47
C ALA A 197 11.89 14.48 -17.41
N ALA A 198 12.64 15.04 -18.37
CA ALA A 198 12.10 15.96 -19.37
C ALA A 198 11.04 15.31 -20.27
N LEU A 199 11.17 14.01 -20.59
CA LEU A 199 10.14 13.27 -21.31
C LEU A 199 8.88 13.09 -20.48
N ARG A 200 9.00 12.77 -19.18
CA ARG A 200 7.86 12.67 -18.27
C ARG A 200 7.17 14.02 -18.09
N GLU A 201 7.92 15.10 -17.89
CA GLU A 201 7.36 16.46 -17.81
C GLU A 201 6.67 16.87 -19.11
N ARG A 202 7.22 16.49 -20.27
CA ARG A 202 6.56 16.72 -21.57
C ARG A 202 5.31 15.87 -21.74
N GLU A 203 5.29 14.63 -21.29
CA GLU A 203 4.12 13.76 -21.28
C GLU A 203 3.04 14.29 -20.33
N GLU A 204 3.42 14.78 -19.15
CA GLU A 204 2.53 15.41 -18.17
C GLU A 204 2.00 16.75 -18.69
N ALA A 205 2.85 17.59 -19.31
CA ALA A 205 2.42 18.84 -19.95
C ALA A 205 1.49 18.58 -21.14
N ARG A 206 1.76 17.53 -21.93
CA ARG A 206 0.89 17.08 -23.03
C ARG A 206 -0.43 16.50 -22.53
N SER A 207 -0.43 15.87 -21.35
CA SER A 207 -1.63 15.39 -20.66
C SER A 207 -2.45 16.52 -20.00
N MET A 208 -1.83 17.66 -19.69
CA MET A 208 -2.46 18.82 -19.05
C MET A 208 -2.97 19.86 -20.06
N GLN A 209 -2.67 19.71 -21.35
CA GLN A 209 -3.13 20.62 -22.39
C GLN A 209 -4.56 20.25 -22.84
N PRO A 210 -5.54 21.18 -22.79
CA PRO A 210 -6.88 20.89 -23.27
C PRO A 210 -6.88 20.60 -24.78
N PRO A 211 -7.73 19.67 -25.26
CA PRO A 211 -7.76 19.32 -26.66
C PRO A 211 -8.14 20.55 -27.52
N GLN A 212 -7.28 20.89 -28.47
CA GLN A 212 -7.60 21.86 -29.52
C GLN A 212 -8.65 21.20 -30.43
N LEU A 213 -9.87 21.76 -30.46
CA LEU A 213 -10.94 21.31 -31.37
C LEU A 213 -10.50 21.58 -32.82
N PRO A 214 -10.53 20.58 -33.72
CA PRO A 214 -10.12 20.78 -35.11
C PRO A 214 -11.23 21.49 -35.89
N GLU A 215 -10.82 22.52 -36.64
CA GLU A 215 -11.61 23.17 -37.67
C GLU A 215 -11.89 22.16 -38.82
N ALA A 216 -13.12 22.18 -39.32
CA ALA A 216 -13.73 21.07 -40.06
C ALA A 216 -13.26 20.94 -41.53
N ALA A 217 -13.23 19.66 -41.97
CA ALA A 217 -13.35 19.12 -43.34
C ALA A 217 -12.16 19.35 -44.31
N ALA A 218 -11.69 18.42 -45.16
CA ALA A 218 -11.90 17.00 -45.51
C ALA A 218 -10.89 16.68 -46.67
N PRO A 219 -10.89 15.53 -47.37
CA PRO A 219 -11.08 14.12 -46.98
C PRO A 219 -9.83 13.25 -47.31
N GLY A 220 -9.68 12.09 -46.66
CA GLY A 220 -8.64 11.16 -47.07
C GLY A 220 -8.56 9.88 -46.23
N GLY A 221 -9.28 8.87 -46.69
CA GLY A 221 -8.96 7.43 -46.58
C GLY A 221 -8.18 6.88 -45.39
N GLY A 222 -8.87 6.04 -44.62
CA GLY A 222 -8.38 4.68 -44.36
C GLY A 222 -7.52 4.45 -43.12
N ALA A 223 -8.15 3.78 -42.14
CA ALA A 223 -7.56 2.84 -41.19
C ALA A 223 -6.45 3.36 -40.24
N ALA A 224 -6.81 3.56 -38.97
CA ALA A 224 -5.83 3.60 -37.88
C ALA A 224 -6.33 2.87 -36.64
N GLY A 225 -5.64 1.80 -36.31
CA GLY A 225 -5.89 0.96 -35.15
C GLY A 225 -5.62 1.66 -33.81
N ALA A 226 -6.46 1.28 -32.85
CA ALA A 226 -6.13 1.06 -31.44
C ALA A 226 -5.35 2.18 -30.70
N SER A 227 -6.05 3.28 -30.39
CA SER A 227 -5.78 4.06 -29.17
C SER A 227 -6.97 3.94 -28.23
N VAL A 228 -6.91 3.00 -27.29
CA VAL A 228 -7.75 2.97 -26.09
C VAL A 228 -6.93 2.27 -25.01
N PRO A 229 -6.54 2.91 -23.89
CA PRO A 229 -7.27 2.63 -22.65
C PRO A 229 -7.07 3.63 -21.48
N TYR A 230 -7.61 4.85 -21.55
CA TYR A 230 -7.92 5.60 -20.31
C TYR A 230 -9.40 5.98 -20.24
N GLU A 231 -9.95 6.53 -21.33
CA GLU A 231 -11.37 6.87 -21.39
C GLU A 231 -12.29 5.65 -21.30
N LYS A 232 -11.91 4.52 -21.92
CA LYS A 232 -12.68 3.27 -21.79
C LYS A 232 -12.64 2.74 -20.36
N TRP A 233 -11.49 2.81 -19.69
CA TRP A 233 -11.38 2.42 -18.28
C TRP A 233 -12.21 3.33 -17.37
N LEU A 234 -12.19 4.65 -17.63
CA LEU A 234 -12.97 5.63 -16.88
C LEU A 234 -14.48 5.42 -17.07
N LYS A 235 -14.92 5.19 -18.31
CA LYS A 235 -16.32 4.86 -18.63
C LYS A 235 -16.74 3.54 -17.99
N THR A 236 -15.92 2.49 -18.07
CA THR A 236 -16.21 1.21 -17.39
C THR A 236 -16.27 1.36 -15.87
N ARG A 237 -15.45 2.24 -15.29
CA ARG A 237 -15.46 2.50 -13.85
C ARG A 237 -16.66 3.33 -13.41
N GLN A 238 -17.03 4.36 -14.17
CA GLN A 238 -18.26 5.12 -13.95
C GLN A 238 -19.51 4.23 -14.06
N GLU A 239 -19.53 3.31 -15.03
CA GLU A 239 -20.62 2.34 -15.17
C GLU A 239 -20.65 1.36 -13.99
N ALA A 240 -19.49 0.89 -13.52
CA ALA A 240 -19.41 0.02 -12.35
C ALA A 240 -19.89 0.72 -11.05
N ASP A 241 -19.53 2.00 -10.88
CA ASP A 241 -19.98 2.80 -9.74
C ASP A 241 -21.50 3.08 -9.82
N ARG A 242 -22.03 3.35 -11.02
CA ARG A 242 -23.47 3.48 -11.26
C ARG A 242 -24.25 2.21 -10.92
N LEU A 243 -23.79 1.06 -11.44
CA LEU A 243 -24.42 -0.24 -11.18
C LEU A 243 -24.35 -0.61 -9.71
N ARG A 244 -23.29 -0.20 -9.00
CA ARG A 244 -23.17 -0.42 -7.56
C ARG A 244 -24.22 0.38 -6.78
N VAL A 245 -24.45 1.64 -7.14
CA VAL A 245 -25.53 2.45 -6.54
C VAL A 245 -26.89 1.83 -6.84
N GLU A 246 -27.12 1.36 -8.07
CA GLU A 246 -28.38 0.72 -8.45
C GLU A 246 -28.63 -0.58 -7.67
N VAL A 247 -27.59 -1.40 -7.49
CA VAL A 247 -27.66 -2.62 -6.65
C VAL A 247 -27.93 -2.27 -5.18
N ASP A 248 -27.30 -1.23 -4.64
CA ASP A 248 -27.53 -0.83 -3.25
C ASP A 248 -28.97 -0.27 -3.06
N LEU A 249 -29.50 0.48 -4.03
CA LEU A 249 -30.90 0.93 -4.02
C LEU A 249 -31.89 -0.24 -4.14
N LEU A 250 -31.61 -1.23 -4.99
CA LEU A 250 -32.46 -2.42 -5.11
C LEU A 250 -32.45 -3.28 -3.84
N LYS A 251 -31.30 -3.37 -3.15
CA LYS A 251 -31.22 -4.04 -1.84
C LYS A 251 -32.04 -3.31 -0.79
N ILE A 252 -31.96 -1.99 -0.74
CA ILE A 252 -32.77 -1.19 0.18
C ILE A 252 -34.26 -1.41 -0.10
N ALA A 253 -34.68 -1.35 -1.37
CA ALA A 253 -36.07 -1.59 -1.76
C ALA A 253 -36.53 -3.02 -1.43
N LEU A 254 -35.65 -4.03 -1.58
CA LEU A 254 -35.96 -5.41 -1.22
C LEU A 254 -36.10 -5.57 0.30
N GLU A 255 -35.19 -4.99 1.09
CA GLU A 255 -35.28 -5.00 2.56
C GLU A 255 -36.53 -4.27 3.07
N GLU A 256 -36.94 -3.18 2.41
CA GLU A 256 -38.19 -2.47 2.71
C GLU A 256 -39.43 -3.30 2.34
N ALA A 257 -39.40 -4.00 1.20
CA ALA A 257 -40.48 -4.90 0.79
C ALA A 257 -40.59 -6.13 1.69
N GLU A 258 -39.46 -6.72 2.12
CA GLU A 258 -39.40 -7.81 3.09
C GLU A 258 -39.93 -7.38 4.46
N LYS A 259 -39.53 -6.19 4.94
CA LYS A 259 -40.09 -5.59 6.17
C LYS A 259 -41.59 -5.32 6.04
N GLY A 260 -42.03 -4.83 4.88
CA GLY A 260 -43.46 -4.62 4.59
C GLY A 260 -44.27 -5.92 4.58
N ALA A 261 -43.74 -6.98 3.97
CA ALA A 261 -44.36 -8.30 3.95
C ALA A 261 -44.39 -8.95 5.35
N GLN A 262 -43.34 -8.78 6.15
CA GLN A 262 -43.28 -9.24 7.55
C GLN A 262 -44.33 -8.54 8.43
N MET A 263 -44.59 -7.25 8.18
CA MET A 263 -45.60 -6.44 8.88
C MET A 263 -47.03 -6.73 8.41
N ALA A 264 -47.22 -7.13 7.15
CA ALA A 264 -48.52 -7.53 6.62
C ALA A 264 -48.90 -8.96 7.02
N GLY A 265 -47.93 -9.88 7.14
CA GLY A 265 -48.14 -11.26 7.58
C GLY A 265 -48.51 -11.40 9.07
N THR A 266 -48.13 -10.44 9.91
CA THR A 266 -48.52 -10.38 11.33
C THR A 266 -49.89 -9.75 11.58
N ALA A 267 -50.50 -9.11 10.57
CA ALA A 267 -51.83 -8.50 10.68
C ALA A 267 -52.98 -9.44 10.23
N ALA A 268 -52.67 -10.66 9.78
CA ALA A 268 -53.64 -11.61 9.20
C ALA A 268 -53.81 -12.90 10.02
N GLU A 269 -53.60 -12.87 11.34
CA GLU A 269 -54.00 -13.95 12.24
C GLU A 269 -55.40 -13.64 12.79
N PRO A 270 -56.47 -14.36 12.39
CA PRO A 270 -57.80 -14.10 12.91
C PRO A 270 -57.85 -14.57 14.36
N ALA A 271 -58.20 -13.67 15.26
CA ALA A 271 -58.56 -13.98 16.63
C ALA A 271 -59.80 -14.90 16.63
N VAL A 272 -59.57 -16.21 16.60
CA VAL A 272 -60.59 -17.21 16.90
C VAL A 272 -60.66 -17.32 18.42
N GLY A 273 -61.79 -16.87 18.96
CA GLY A 273 -62.05 -16.78 20.38
C GLY A 273 -62.09 -18.12 21.08
N GLU A 274 -61.66 -18.10 22.34
CA GLU A 274 -62.03 -19.10 23.33
C GLU A 274 -63.13 -18.50 24.21
N SER A 275 -64.27 -19.17 24.20
CA SER A 275 -65.44 -18.93 25.04
C SER A 275 -65.30 -19.74 26.33
N GLU A 276 -65.57 -19.11 27.48
CA GLU A 276 -66.06 -19.79 28.69
C GLU A 276 -67.58 -19.98 28.62
#